data_AF-A0A844H180-F1
#
_entry.id   AF-A0A844H180-F1
#
_cell.length_a   1.000
_cell.length_b   1.000
_cell.length_c   1.000
_cell.angle_alpha   90.00
_cell.angle_beta   90.00
_cell.angle_gamma   90.00
#
_symmetry.space_group_name_H-M   'P 1'
#
loop_
_entity.id
_entity.type
_entity.pdbx_description
1 polymer ?
#
loop_
_entity_poly.entity_id
_entity_poly.type
_entity_poly.pdbx_seq_one_letter_code
_entity_poly.pdbx_strand_id
1 'polypeptide(L)'
;MIQDFHRPQDLAACWRSFDWRENFLAPGLVILQALTPDGQTASGAGLNRDEAWHRCLGETAEILALRAHRDAGRAFDPTRDGIAAHVDTRAACDAALFEAHERRAIAGWWLGWLQADPVAPDWLHEAGILGSLDLARRGAALKRRTDWWLVRLADGPCTMICRSASIEGQEPVLGYGAHPDPAEAARKAMRELLLMELNLIELLAARSHGLGPALEPVGRRIRDYALRGSSLFAEGPAVTPRPAARLGADWLAPAPRMQELATAPISVWLCQPDLPAPRFTAETGSPYL
;
A
#
# COMPACT_ATOMS: atom_id res chain seq x y z
N MET A 1 -24.66 -6.08 -17.20
CA MET A 1 -25.25 -4.73 -17.38
C MET A 1 -24.20 -3.74 -16.93
N ILE A 2 -23.72 -2.89 -17.84
CA ILE A 2 -22.84 -1.76 -17.48
C ILE A 2 -23.79 -0.69 -16.94
N GLN A 3 -23.70 -0.39 -15.65
CA GLN A 3 -24.36 0.81 -15.10
C GLN A 3 -23.52 2.01 -15.53
N ASP A 4 -24.15 2.99 -16.18
CA ASP A 4 -23.51 4.26 -16.51
C ASP A 4 -23.38 5.09 -15.23
N PHE A 5 -22.17 5.16 -14.69
CA PHE A 5 -21.85 5.97 -13.53
C PHE A 5 -21.40 7.37 -13.98
N HIS A 6 -22.10 8.40 -13.51
CA HIS A 6 -21.83 9.78 -13.93
C HIS A 6 -21.06 10.58 -12.87
N ARG A 7 -21.13 10.17 -11.60
CA ARG A 7 -20.41 10.78 -10.47
C ARG A 7 -19.63 9.72 -9.69
N PRO A 8 -18.48 10.06 -9.08
CA PRO A 8 -17.70 9.11 -8.28
C PRO A 8 -18.52 8.39 -7.21
N GLN A 9 -19.46 9.11 -6.60
CA GLN A 9 -20.36 8.61 -5.57
C GLN A 9 -21.27 7.47 -6.05
N ASP A 10 -21.57 7.42 -7.35
CA ASP A 10 -22.45 6.41 -7.91
C ASP A 10 -21.78 5.01 -7.88
N LEU A 11 -20.44 4.94 -7.79
CA LEU A 11 -19.70 3.68 -7.60
C LEU A 11 -20.07 2.96 -6.30
N ALA A 12 -20.50 3.70 -5.27
CA ALA A 12 -20.97 3.08 -4.02
C ALA A 12 -22.20 2.20 -4.23
N ALA A 13 -22.97 2.40 -5.31
CA ALA A 13 -24.10 1.55 -5.66
C ALA A 13 -23.68 0.13 -6.08
N CYS A 14 -22.40 -0.08 -6.40
CA CYS A 14 -21.85 -1.43 -6.63
C CYS A 14 -21.57 -2.20 -5.35
N TRP A 15 -21.56 -1.56 -4.18
CA TRP A 15 -21.22 -2.23 -2.94
C TRP A 15 -22.36 -3.11 -2.45
N ARG A 16 -22.05 -4.36 -2.09
CA ARG A 16 -23.00 -5.27 -1.42
C ARG A 16 -23.25 -4.84 0.02
N SER A 17 -22.21 -4.33 0.67
CA SER A 17 -22.21 -3.82 2.04
C SER A 17 -21.00 -2.94 2.23
N PHE A 18 -21.06 -2.03 3.19
CA PHE A 18 -19.90 -1.27 3.64
C PHE A 18 -19.96 -1.08 5.16
N ASP A 19 -18.80 -0.88 5.77
CA ASP A 19 -18.67 -0.69 7.21
C ASP A 19 -17.55 0.29 7.54
N TRP A 20 -17.78 1.11 8.57
CA TRP A 20 -16.76 2.00 9.12
C TRP A 20 -15.99 1.22 10.19
N ARG A 21 -14.71 0.97 9.92
CA ARG A 21 -13.90 0.05 10.73
C ARG A 21 -13.19 0.82 11.83
N GLU A 22 -13.17 0.23 13.02
CA GLU A 22 -12.37 0.71 14.14
C GLU A 22 -11.00 0.04 14.14
N ASN A 23 -9.94 0.84 14.26
CA ASN A 23 -8.58 0.34 14.44
C ASN A 23 -8.10 0.67 15.86
N PHE A 24 -8.09 -0.30 16.77
CA PHE A 24 -7.66 -0.08 18.16
C PHE A 24 -6.16 0.21 18.32
N LEU A 25 -5.36 0.00 17.28
CA LEU A 25 -3.94 0.37 17.22
C LEU A 25 -3.72 1.80 16.69
N ALA A 26 -4.73 2.35 15.99
CA ALA A 26 -4.76 3.72 15.51
C ALA A 26 -6.20 4.29 15.48
N PRO A 27 -6.81 4.60 16.64
CA PRO A 27 -8.22 5.01 16.73
C PRO A 27 -8.54 6.35 16.07
N GLY A 28 -7.53 7.20 15.86
CA GLY A 28 -7.67 8.47 15.15
C GLY A 28 -7.75 8.32 13.63
N LEU A 29 -7.51 7.12 13.09
CA LEU A 29 -7.65 6.85 11.66
C LEU A 29 -9.10 6.47 11.33
N VAL A 30 -9.65 7.12 10.32
CA VAL A 30 -10.97 6.77 9.79
C VAL A 30 -10.80 5.77 8.66
N ILE A 31 -11.42 4.60 8.78
CA ILE A 31 -11.34 3.51 7.79
C ILE A 31 -12.73 3.15 7.31
N LEU A 32 -12.92 3.08 5.99
CA LEU A 32 -14.10 2.52 5.32
C LEU A 32 -13.67 1.25 4.58
N GLN A 33 -14.44 0.18 4.73
CA GLN A 33 -14.33 -1.02 3.90
C GLN A 33 -15.65 -1.31 3.22
N ALA A 34 -15.61 -1.65 1.94
CA ALA A 34 -16.77 -2.00 1.15
C ALA A 34 -16.56 -3.32 0.42
N LEU A 35 -17.58 -4.17 0.42
CA LEU A 35 -17.57 -5.46 -0.28
C LEU A 35 -18.14 -5.27 -1.68
N THR A 36 -17.35 -5.56 -2.72
CA THR A 36 -17.78 -5.52 -4.11
C THR A 36 -18.64 -6.74 -4.48
N PRO A 37 -19.34 -6.75 -5.63
CA PRO A 37 -20.26 -7.84 -6.00
C PRO A 37 -19.61 -9.23 -6.05
N ASP A 38 -18.35 -9.28 -6.46
CA ASP A 38 -17.51 -10.48 -6.59
C ASP A 38 -16.81 -10.89 -5.28
N GLY A 39 -17.04 -10.15 -4.19
CA GLY A 39 -16.50 -10.48 -2.87
C GLY A 39 -15.09 -9.97 -2.63
N GLN A 40 -14.56 -9.08 -3.48
CA GLN A 40 -13.36 -8.32 -3.16
C GLN A 40 -13.69 -7.18 -2.18
N THR A 41 -12.69 -6.71 -1.46
CA THR A 41 -12.84 -5.61 -0.50
C THR A 41 -12.13 -4.38 -1.04
N ALA A 42 -12.85 -3.28 -1.18
CA ALA A 42 -12.27 -1.95 -1.37
C ALA A 42 -12.09 -1.28 -0.01
N SER A 43 -10.93 -0.69 0.25
CA SER A 43 -10.62 -0.03 1.51
C SER A 43 -10.30 1.45 1.30
N GLY A 44 -10.54 2.27 2.30
CA GLY A 44 -10.13 3.66 2.28
C GLY A 44 -9.81 4.11 3.68
N ALA A 45 -8.63 4.69 3.86
CA ALA A 45 -8.17 5.22 5.14
C ALA A 45 -7.80 6.69 5.01
N GLY A 46 -8.17 7.51 6.00
CA GLY A 46 -7.84 8.93 6.03
C GLY A 46 -8.00 9.55 7.41
N LEU A 47 -7.66 10.83 7.52
CA LEU A 47 -7.82 11.58 8.77
C LEU A 47 -9.27 11.97 9.05
N ASN A 48 -10.14 11.86 8.04
CA ASN A 48 -11.55 12.14 8.12
C ASN A 48 -12.35 11.21 7.21
N ARG A 49 -13.68 11.23 7.35
CA ARG A 49 -14.59 10.36 6.58
C ARG A 49 -14.55 10.64 5.09
N ASP A 50 -14.39 11.90 4.67
CA ASP A 50 -14.38 12.24 3.26
C ASP A 50 -13.16 11.64 2.56
N GLU A 51 -11.97 11.76 3.16
CA GLU A 51 -10.76 11.14 2.64
C GLU A 51 -10.86 9.62 2.53
N ALA A 52 -11.35 8.97 3.59
CA ALA A 52 -11.56 7.53 3.60
C ALA A 52 -12.58 7.10 2.53
N TRP A 53 -13.67 7.86 2.39
CA TRP A 53 -14.69 7.63 1.39
C TRP A 53 -14.14 7.71 -0.03
N HIS A 54 -13.45 8.81 -0.38
CA HIS A 54 -12.91 9.00 -1.74
C HIS A 54 -11.85 7.93 -2.09
N ARG A 55 -11.02 7.52 -1.13
CA ARG A 55 -10.04 6.43 -1.34
C ARG A 55 -10.74 5.09 -1.56
N CYS A 56 -11.77 4.78 -0.78
CA CYS A 56 -12.56 3.56 -0.96
C CYS A 56 -13.27 3.53 -2.32
N LEU A 57 -13.78 4.67 -2.81
CA LEU A 57 -14.31 4.78 -4.17
C LEU A 57 -13.24 4.57 -5.24
N GLY A 58 -12.03 5.10 -5.03
CA GLY A 58 -10.88 4.87 -5.90
C GLY A 58 -10.55 3.38 -6.03
N GLU A 59 -10.34 2.69 -4.90
CA GLU A 59 -10.06 1.25 -4.90
C GLU A 59 -11.22 0.43 -5.49
N THR A 60 -12.47 0.87 -5.28
CA THR A 60 -13.64 0.27 -5.97
C THR A 60 -13.52 0.39 -7.49
N ALA A 61 -13.14 1.57 -8.00
CA ALA A 61 -12.95 1.77 -9.44
C ALA A 61 -11.84 0.88 -10.00
N GLU A 62 -10.73 0.71 -9.26
CA GLU A 62 -9.62 -0.18 -9.63
C GLU A 62 -10.07 -1.64 -9.72
N ILE A 63 -10.79 -2.14 -8.71
CA ILE A 63 -11.33 -3.51 -8.67
C ILE A 63 -12.24 -3.77 -9.87
N LEU A 64 -13.18 -2.86 -10.15
CA LEU A 64 -14.13 -3.00 -11.26
C LEU A 64 -13.42 -2.95 -12.62
N ALA A 65 -12.46 -2.04 -12.78
CA ALA A 65 -11.67 -1.91 -14.01
C ALA A 65 -10.78 -3.14 -14.26
N LEU A 66 -10.11 -3.65 -13.22
CA LEU A 66 -9.30 -4.87 -13.31
C LEU A 66 -10.14 -6.09 -13.65
N ARG A 67 -11.34 -6.18 -13.08
CA ARG A 67 -12.28 -7.25 -13.43
C ARG A 67 -12.60 -7.20 -14.92
N ALA A 68 -13.02 -6.05 -15.44
CA ALA A 68 -13.32 -5.91 -16.86
C ALA A 68 -12.11 -6.25 -17.75
N HIS A 69 -10.91 -5.86 -17.31
CA HIS A 69 -9.65 -6.19 -17.99
C HIS A 69 -9.38 -7.71 -18.01
N ARG A 70 -9.60 -8.40 -16.89
CA ARG A 70 -9.46 -9.87 -16.78
C ARG A 70 -10.53 -10.62 -17.57
N ASP A 71 -11.78 -10.15 -17.53
CA ASP A 71 -12.91 -10.71 -18.29
C ASP A 71 -12.65 -10.61 -19.81
N ALA A 72 -11.86 -9.62 -20.26
CA ALA A 72 -11.37 -9.49 -21.62
C ALA A 72 -10.15 -10.38 -21.95
N GLY A 73 -9.75 -11.29 -21.05
CA GLY A 73 -8.62 -12.21 -21.23
C GLY A 73 -7.24 -11.56 -21.12
N ARG A 74 -7.14 -10.37 -20.51
CA ARG A 74 -5.87 -9.64 -20.38
C ARG A 74 -5.21 -9.91 -19.03
N ALA A 75 -3.88 -9.98 -19.04
CA ALA A 75 -3.08 -10.26 -17.85
C ALA A 75 -2.88 -9.01 -16.98
N PHE A 76 -2.82 -9.25 -15.68
CA PHE A 76 -2.42 -8.32 -14.62
C PHE A 76 -1.64 -9.10 -13.57
N ASP A 77 -0.48 -8.60 -13.17
CA ASP A 77 0.34 -9.21 -12.12
C ASP A 77 0.48 -8.25 -10.92
N PRO A 78 -0.16 -8.54 -9.77
CA PRO A 78 -0.12 -7.64 -8.60
C PRO A 78 1.27 -7.51 -7.97
N THR A 79 2.22 -8.36 -8.34
CA THR A 79 3.60 -8.33 -7.81
C THR A 79 4.52 -7.38 -8.57
N ARG A 80 4.07 -6.84 -9.70
CA ARG A 80 4.87 -6.04 -10.63
C ARG A 80 4.10 -4.85 -11.20
N ASP A 81 2.88 -5.08 -11.64
CA ASP A 81 2.06 -4.08 -12.30
C ASP A 81 1.55 -3.07 -11.26
N GLY A 82 1.39 -1.82 -11.68
CA GLY A 82 0.78 -0.77 -10.88
C GLY A 82 -0.58 -0.41 -11.41
N ILE A 83 -1.56 -0.18 -10.53
CA ILE A 83 -2.87 0.32 -10.90
C ILE A 83 -3.22 1.49 -9.99
N ALA A 84 -3.85 2.52 -10.53
CA ALA A 84 -4.36 3.58 -9.68
C ALA A 84 -5.60 4.23 -10.26
N ALA A 85 -6.49 4.66 -9.37
CA ALA A 85 -7.66 5.44 -9.70
C ALA A 85 -7.60 6.86 -9.10
N HIS A 86 -7.97 7.85 -9.91
CA HIS A 86 -8.11 9.23 -9.47
C HIS A 86 -9.09 10.02 -10.35
N VAL A 87 -9.73 11.05 -9.79
CA VAL A 87 -10.64 11.94 -10.54
C VAL A 87 -9.92 12.80 -11.58
N ASP A 88 -8.62 13.02 -11.36
CA ASP A 88 -7.68 13.61 -12.31
C ASP A 88 -6.91 12.49 -13.01
N THR A 89 -7.06 12.42 -14.34
CA THR A 89 -6.44 11.41 -15.21
C THR A 89 -4.92 11.37 -15.10
N ARG A 90 -4.26 12.54 -15.01
CA ARG A 90 -2.80 12.60 -14.91
C ARG A 90 -2.33 12.07 -13.56
N ALA A 91 -3.03 12.42 -12.49
CA ALA A 91 -2.73 11.89 -11.16
C ALA A 91 -2.94 10.37 -11.07
N ALA A 92 -3.96 9.82 -11.73
CA ALA A 92 -4.15 8.37 -11.83
C ALA A 92 -2.99 7.70 -12.59
N CYS A 93 -2.59 8.28 -13.72
CA CYS A 93 -1.47 7.79 -14.53
C CYS A 93 -0.14 7.81 -13.75
N ASP A 94 0.18 8.93 -13.09
CA ASP A 94 1.38 9.09 -12.27
C ASP A 94 1.38 8.12 -11.08
N ALA A 95 0.23 7.94 -10.41
CA ALA A 95 0.09 7.02 -9.29
C ALA A 95 0.30 5.55 -9.71
N ALA A 96 -0.22 5.13 -10.87
CA ALA A 96 -0.01 3.78 -11.41
C ALA A 96 1.47 3.53 -11.74
N LEU A 97 2.18 4.54 -12.26
CA LEU A 97 3.63 4.48 -12.47
C LEU A 97 4.38 4.32 -11.14
N PHE A 98 4.01 5.10 -10.12
CA PHE A 98 4.65 5.02 -8.80
C PHE A 98 4.37 3.70 -8.10
N GLU A 99 3.18 3.12 -8.25
CA GLU A 99 2.92 1.79 -7.70
C GLU A 99 3.78 0.71 -8.38
N ALA A 100 3.89 0.70 -9.72
CA ALA A 100 4.76 -0.25 -10.40
C ALA A 100 6.24 -0.12 -9.98
N HIS A 101 6.69 1.13 -9.73
CA HIS A 101 8.01 1.39 -9.14
C HIS A 101 8.15 0.81 -7.73
N GLU A 102 7.16 1.05 -6.89
CA GLU A 102 7.11 0.52 -5.53
C GLU A 102 7.23 -1.00 -5.56
N ARG A 103 6.45 -1.68 -6.42
CA ARG A 103 6.50 -3.13 -6.58
C ARG A 103 7.90 -3.62 -6.97
N ARG A 104 8.59 -2.92 -7.87
CA ARG A 104 9.97 -3.24 -8.26
C ARG A 104 10.95 -3.04 -7.11
N ALA A 105 10.90 -1.90 -6.43
CA ALA A 105 11.82 -1.57 -5.35
C ALA A 105 11.63 -2.50 -4.14
N ILE A 106 10.38 -2.74 -3.73
CA ILE A 106 10.04 -3.64 -2.62
C ILE A 106 10.39 -5.09 -2.96
N ALA A 107 10.17 -5.55 -4.20
CA ALA A 107 10.62 -6.88 -4.61
C ALA A 107 12.15 -7.01 -4.57
N GLY A 108 12.88 -6.00 -5.06
CA GLY A 108 14.35 -5.98 -5.01
C GLY A 108 14.89 -5.99 -3.59
N TRP A 109 14.30 -5.19 -2.70
CA TRP A 109 14.64 -5.19 -1.27
C TRP A 109 14.31 -6.55 -0.63
N TRP A 110 13.09 -7.04 -0.83
CA TRP A 110 12.65 -8.32 -0.30
C TRP A 110 13.52 -9.46 -0.78
N LEU A 111 14.03 -9.45 -2.02
CA LEU A 111 14.91 -10.52 -2.51
C LEU A 111 16.39 -10.32 -2.14
N GLY A 112 16.72 -9.27 -1.37
CA GLY A 112 18.08 -8.98 -0.91
C GLY A 112 18.97 -8.31 -1.97
N TRP A 113 18.40 -7.86 -3.09
CA TRP A 113 19.12 -7.16 -4.16
C TRP A 113 19.28 -5.67 -3.90
N LEU A 114 18.38 -5.09 -3.10
CA LEU A 114 18.43 -3.69 -2.70
C LEU A 114 18.52 -3.60 -1.17
N GLN A 115 19.23 -2.59 -0.70
CA GLN A 115 19.31 -2.26 0.72
C GLN A 115 18.24 -1.23 1.10
N ALA A 116 17.84 -1.25 2.36
CA ALA A 116 16.94 -0.27 2.95
C ALA A 116 17.68 0.47 4.06
N ASP A 117 17.75 1.80 3.95
CA ASP A 117 18.42 2.66 4.92
C ASP A 117 17.41 3.16 5.96
N PRO A 118 17.69 3.10 7.28
CA PRO A 118 16.78 3.66 8.27
C PRO A 118 16.62 5.17 8.08
N VAL A 119 15.42 5.69 8.23
CA VAL A 119 15.14 7.13 8.06
C VAL A 119 15.38 7.87 9.38
N ALA A 120 16.02 9.04 9.31
CA ALA A 120 16.32 9.87 10.48
C ALA A 120 15.04 10.33 11.21
N PRO A 121 14.93 10.13 12.54
CA PRO A 121 13.77 10.57 13.32
C PRO A 121 13.50 12.07 13.24
N ASP A 122 14.55 12.90 13.26
CA ASP A 122 14.43 14.36 13.17
C ASP A 122 13.77 14.78 11.84
N TRP A 123 14.13 14.12 10.74
CA TRP A 123 13.50 14.36 9.45
C TRP A 123 12.02 13.96 9.45
N LEU A 124 11.67 12.81 10.06
CA LEU A 124 10.27 12.38 10.17
C LEU A 124 9.43 13.37 11.00
N HIS A 125 10.04 13.97 12.02
CA HIS A 125 9.42 15.00 12.84
C HIS A 125 9.20 16.28 12.03
N GLU A 126 10.24 16.80 11.39
CA GLU A 126 10.20 18.01 10.55
C GLU A 126 9.21 17.89 9.38
N ALA A 127 9.11 16.70 8.78
CA ALA A 127 8.15 16.40 7.71
C ALA A 127 6.70 16.22 8.21
N GLY A 128 6.44 16.32 9.52
CA GLY A 128 5.12 16.17 10.14
C GLY A 128 4.57 14.74 10.11
N ILE A 129 5.41 13.74 9.81
CA ILE A 129 5.00 12.34 9.72
C ILE A 129 4.74 11.78 11.11
N LEU A 130 5.66 12.02 12.07
CA LEU A 130 5.47 11.57 13.45
C LEU A 130 4.27 12.22 14.13
N GLY A 131 4.05 13.52 13.90
CA GLY A 131 2.86 14.20 14.41
C GLY A 131 1.55 13.62 13.87
N SER A 132 1.54 13.22 12.59
CA SER A 132 0.40 12.54 11.97
C SER A 132 0.18 11.13 12.53
N LEU A 133 1.27 10.38 12.78
CA LEU A 133 1.21 9.07 13.43
C LEU A 133 0.66 9.20 14.86
N ASP A 134 1.12 10.17 15.63
CA ASP A 134 0.69 10.40 17.01
C ASP A 134 -0.81 10.75 17.07
N LEU A 135 -1.30 11.52 16.09
CA LEU A 135 -2.73 11.79 15.93
C LEU A 135 -3.51 10.50 15.65
N ALA A 136 -3.05 9.68 14.70
CA ALA A 136 -3.70 8.42 14.36
C ALA A 136 -3.70 7.44 15.55
N ARG A 137 -2.60 7.37 16.32
CA ARG A 137 -2.45 6.48 17.49
C ARG A 137 -3.04 7.03 18.79
N ARG A 138 -3.61 8.24 18.79
CA ARG A 138 -4.16 8.84 20.01
C ARG A 138 -5.28 7.96 20.58
N GLY A 139 -5.08 7.52 21.82
CA GLY A 139 -6.03 6.62 22.50
C GLY A 139 -5.92 5.15 22.12
N ALA A 140 -4.87 4.74 21.39
CA ALA A 140 -4.64 3.34 21.03
C ALA A 140 -4.57 2.44 22.28
N ALA A 141 -5.27 1.30 22.22
CA ALA A 141 -5.33 0.34 23.31
C ALA A 141 -3.99 -0.37 23.54
N LEU A 142 -3.20 -0.54 22.47
CA LEU A 142 -1.88 -1.16 22.51
C LEU A 142 -0.85 -0.26 21.82
N LYS A 143 0.30 -0.08 22.49
CA LYS A 143 1.42 0.67 21.93
C LYS A 143 2.24 -0.21 20.98
N ARG A 144 2.67 0.37 19.87
CA ARG A 144 3.49 -0.28 18.86
C ARG A 144 4.64 0.62 18.45
N ARG A 145 5.81 0.02 18.20
CA ARG A 145 6.96 0.74 17.63
C ARG A 145 6.73 0.91 16.13
N THR A 146 6.88 2.13 15.63
CA THR A 146 6.73 2.45 14.21
C THR A 146 7.99 3.10 13.69
N ASP A 147 8.58 2.52 12.65
CA ASP A 147 9.87 2.91 12.10
C ASP A 147 9.79 2.98 10.56
N TRP A 148 10.68 3.75 9.93
CA TRP A 148 10.73 3.92 8.48
C TRP A 148 12.11 3.57 7.91
N TRP A 149 12.10 2.99 6.71
CA TRP A 149 13.28 2.77 5.89
C TRP A 149 13.05 3.30 4.48
N LEU A 150 14.13 3.76 3.86
CA LEU A 150 14.18 4.19 2.47
C LEU A 150 14.85 3.09 1.63
N VAL A 151 14.13 2.59 0.63
CA VAL A 151 14.69 1.73 -0.41
C VAL A 151 15.04 2.61 -1.61
N ARG A 152 16.32 2.66 -1.96
CA ARG A 152 16.78 3.46 -3.10
C ARG A 152 16.93 2.59 -4.34
N LEU A 153 16.09 2.86 -5.33
CA LEU A 153 16.37 2.50 -6.72
C LEU A 153 17.00 3.73 -7.38
N ALA A 154 18.06 3.54 -8.19
CA ALA A 154 18.72 4.64 -8.88
C ALA A 154 17.71 5.40 -9.77
N ASP A 155 17.81 6.73 -9.78
CA ASP A 155 17.09 7.66 -10.67
C ASP A 155 15.55 7.66 -10.62
N GLY A 156 14.94 6.92 -9.69
CA GLY A 156 13.48 6.80 -9.52
C GLY A 156 12.88 7.57 -8.33
N PRO A 157 11.55 7.47 -8.14
CA PRO A 157 10.86 7.94 -6.94
C PRO A 157 11.46 7.36 -5.65
N CYS A 158 11.25 8.05 -4.53
CA CYS A 158 11.59 7.49 -3.23
C CYS A 158 10.58 6.40 -2.86
N THR A 159 11.07 5.21 -2.49
CA THR A 159 10.23 4.13 -1.95
C THR A 159 10.49 3.97 -0.46
N MET A 160 9.45 4.12 0.34
CA MET A 160 9.48 4.00 1.79
C MET A 160 8.86 2.69 2.24
N ILE A 161 9.45 2.08 3.26
CA ILE A 161 8.87 1.00 4.05
C ILE A 161 8.55 1.59 5.42
N CYS A 162 7.32 1.41 5.89
CA CYS A 162 6.89 1.73 7.23
C CYS A 162 6.62 0.41 7.96
N ARG A 163 7.23 0.19 9.12
CA ARG A 163 7.06 -1.04 9.91
C ARG A 163 6.38 -0.70 11.22
N SER A 164 5.41 -1.53 11.62
CA SER A 164 4.84 -1.53 12.97
C SER A 164 5.04 -2.88 13.64
N ALA A 165 5.56 -2.90 14.85
CA ALA A 165 5.74 -4.09 15.66
C ALA A 165 5.30 -3.84 17.12
N SER A 166 5.07 -4.90 17.90
CA SER A 166 4.91 -4.77 19.35
C SER A 166 6.15 -4.12 19.99
N ILE A 167 6.06 -3.75 21.27
CA ILE A 167 7.22 -3.19 21.99
C ILE A 167 8.40 -4.19 22.05
N GLU A 168 8.08 -5.48 22.05
CA GLU A 168 8.99 -6.63 22.02
C GLU A 168 9.44 -6.98 20.59
N GLY A 169 8.98 -6.25 19.57
CA GLY A 169 9.30 -6.50 18.16
C GLY A 169 8.50 -7.65 17.52
N GLN A 170 7.43 -8.11 18.16
CA GLN A 170 6.60 -9.20 17.65
C GLN A 170 5.53 -8.71 16.67
N GLU A 171 5.02 -9.66 15.87
CA GLU A 171 3.93 -9.46 14.91
C GLU A 171 4.14 -8.24 14.00
N PRO A 172 5.29 -8.17 13.31
CA PRO A 172 5.56 -7.05 12.43
C PRO A 172 4.53 -7.01 11.29
N VAL A 173 4.05 -5.82 10.98
CA VAL A 173 3.31 -5.51 9.76
C VAL A 173 4.02 -4.38 9.03
N LEU A 174 3.94 -4.39 7.71
CA LEU A 174 4.63 -3.45 6.83
C LEU A 174 3.61 -2.74 5.94
N GLY A 175 3.85 -1.45 5.71
CA GLY A 175 3.23 -0.67 4.65
C GLY A 175 4.29 -0.07 3.74
N TYR A 176 3.92 0.18 2.49
CA TYR A 176 4.84 0.63 1.44
C TYR A 176 4.31 1.90 0.79
N GLY A 177 5.22 2.72 0.27
CA GLY A 177 4.84 3.96 -0.39
C GLY A 177 5.92 4.46 -1.32
N ALA A 178 5.59 4.65 -2.60
CA ALA A 178 6.45 5.35 -3.55
C ALA A 178 5.90 6.72 -3.97
N HIS A 179 6.79 7.71 -4.01
CA HIS A 179 6.51 9.06 -4.53
C HIS A 179 7.81 9.87 -4.79
N PRO A 180 7.82 10.83 -5.73
CA PRO A 180 8.99 11.71 -5.95
C PRO A 180 9.36 12.58 -4.75
N ASP A 181 8.33 13.02 -4.01
CA ASP A 181 8.49 13.65 -2.70
C ASP A 181 8.57 12.54 -1.61
N PRO A 182 9.70 12.42 -0.88
CA PRO A 182 9.87 11.43 0.17
C PRO A 182 8.86 11.57 1.33
N ALA A 183 8.37 12.77 1.62
CA ALA A 183 7.37 12.95 2.68
C ALA A 183 6.04 12.30 2.30
N GLU A 184 5.61 12.46 1.05
CA GLU A 184 4.44 11.77 0.50
C GLU A 184 4.64 10.25 0.45
N ALA A 185 5.83 9.77 0.03
CA ALA A 185 6.16 8.35 0.06
C ALA A 185 6.01 7.76 1.48
N ALA A 186 6.52 8.46 2.49
CA ALA A 186 6.43 8.04 3.88
C ALA A 186 5.00 8.08 4.43
N ARG A 187 4.18 9.07 4.04
CA ARG A 187 2.74 9.14 4.39
C ARG A 187 1.94 8.02 3.72
N LYS A 188 2.23 7.68 2.46
CA LYS A 188 1.63 6.53 1.77
C LYS A 188 1.97 5.23 2.49
N ALA A 189 3.25 5.00 2.81
CA ALA A 189 3.70 3.84 3.57
C ALA A 189 3.05 3.74 4.95
N MET A 190 2.90 4.86 5.66
CA MET A 190 2.19 4.91 6.94
C MET A 190 0.71 4.55 6.79
N ARG A 191 0.02 5.07 5.78
CA ARG A 191 -1.41 4.76 5.57
C ARG A 191 -1.62 3.28 5.24
N GLU A 192 -0.83 2.73 4.34
CA GLU A 192 -0.83 1.28 4.03
C GLU A 192 -0.57 0.45 5.29
N LEU A 193 0.41 0.85 6.09
CA LEU A 193 0.75 0.17 7.34
C LEU A 193 -0.45 0.14 8.30
N LEU A 194 -1.13 1.27 8.49
CA LEU A 194 -2.26 1.34 9.41
C LEU A 194 -3.48 0.54 8.90
N LEU A 195 -3.66 0.40 7.58
CA LEU A 195 -4.62 -0.54 7.01
C LEU A 195 -4.19 -2.00 7.29
N MET A 196 -2.91 -2.33 7.20
CA MET A 196 -2.42 -3.68 7.53
C MET A 196 -2.52 -4.00 9.02
N GLU A 197 -2.47 -3.00 9.90
CA GLU A 197 -2.76 -3.17 11.33
C GLU A 197 -4.22 -3.64 11.58
N LEU A 198 -5.18 -3.25 10.71
CA LEU A 198 -6.55 -3.77 10.80
C LEU A 198 -6.60 -5.28 10.52
N ASN A 199 -5.89 -5.74 9.49
CA ASN A 199 -5.78 -7.18 9.18
C ASN A 199 -5.12 -7.96 10.33
N LEU A 200 -4.16 -7.34 11.04
CA LEU A 200 -3.57 -7.92 12.25
C LEU A 200 -4.60 -8.03 13.39
N ILE A 201 -5.41 -7.00 13.64
CA ILE A 201 -6.47 -7.04 14.66
C ILE A 201 -7.45 -8.18 14.37
N GLU A 202 -7.88 -8.33 13.11
CA GLU A 202 -8.79 -9.41 12.70
C GLU A 202 -8.14 -10.79 12.91
N LEU A 203 -6.84 -10.93 12.60
CA LEU A 203 -6.10 -12.16 12.85
C LEU A 203 -6.01 -12.50 14.35
N LEU A 204 -5.74 -11.50 15.19
CA LEU A 204 -5.67 -11.66 16.64
C LEU A 204 -7.03 -12.08 17.21
N ALA A 205 -8.12 -11.46 16.76
CA ALA A 205 -9.48 -11.84 17.14
C ALA A 205 -9.86 -13.25 16.64
N ALA A 206 -9.49 -13.62 15.41
CA ALA A 206 -9.78 -14.95 14.89
C ALA A 206 -9.03 -16.05 15.67
N ARG A 207 -7.80 -15.79 16.13
CA ARG A 207 -7.04 -16.71 17.00
C ARG A 207 -7.74 -16.95 18.33
N SER A 208 -8.31 -15.92 18.95
CA SER A 208 -9.05 -16.10 20.22
C SER A 208 -10.36 -16.89 20.05
N HIS A 209 -10.89 -16.99 18.84
CA HIS A 209 -12.15 -17.68 18.54
C HIS A 209 -12.02 -18.97 17.71
N GLY A 210 -10.79 -19.42 17.40
CA GLY A 210 -10.56 -20.64 16.63
C GLY A 210 -10.95 -20.57 15.14
N LEU A 211 -11.13 -19.37 14.57
CA LEU A 211 -11.56 -19.11 13.19
C LEU A 211 -10.38 -18.89 12.22
N GLY A 212 -9.22 -19.49 12.51
CA GLY A 212 -7.94 -19.23 11.85
C GLY A 212 -7.82 -19.44 10.33
N PRO A 213 -8.55 -20.36 9.65
CA PRO A 213 -8.26 -20.70 8.25
C PRO A 213 -8.40 -19.55 7.24
N ALA A 214 -9.37 -18.64 7.44
CA ALA A 214 -9.62 -17.53 6.51
C ALA A 214 -8.51 -16.46 6.51
N LEU A 215 -7.75 -16.36 7.61
CA LEU A 215 -6.70 -15.35 7.79
C LEU A 215 -5.28 -15.96 7.73
N GLU A 216 -5.17 -17.21 7.31
CA GLU A 216 -3.88 -17.89 7.16
C GLU A 216 -2.91 -17.16 6.20
N PRO A 217 -3.35 -16.54 5.08
CA PRO A 217 -2.45 -15.73 4.24
C PRO A 217 -1.81 -14.55 4.98
N VAL A 218 -2.61 -13.85 5.81
CA VAL A 218 -2.14 -12.73 6.64
C VAL A 218 -1.16 -13.24 7.70
N GLY A 219 -1.52 -14.33 8.39
CA GLY A 219 -0.67 -14.96 9.39
C GLY A 219 0.65 -15.45 8.83
N ARG A 220 0.66 -16.04 7.63
CA ARG A 220 1.88 -16.45 6.92
C ARG A 220 2.78 -15.27 6.65
N ARG A 221 2.23 -14.15 6.16
CA ARG A 221 3.07 -12.99 5.86
C ARG A 221 3.70 -12.38 7.09
N ILE A 222 2.96 -12.24 8.19
CA ILE A 222 3.52 -11.72 9.45
C ILE A 222 4.68 -12.61 9.92
N ARG A 223 4.58 -13.93 9.73
CA ARG A 223 5.70 -14.85 9.99
C ARG A 223 6.87 -14.59 9.05
N ASP A 224 6.63 -14.43 7.76
CA ASP A 224 7.70 -14.14 6.78
C ASP A 224 8.41 -12.81 7.12
N TYR A 225 7.66 -11.77 7.51
CA TYR A 225 8.23 -10.51 7.99
C TYR A 225 9.11 -10.70 9.22
N ALA A 226 8.66 -11.49 10.20
CA ALA A 226 9.43 -11.77 11.41
C ALA A 226 10.70 -12.58 11.12
N LEU A 227 10.61 -13.61 10.28
CA LEU A 227 11.73 -14.48 9.90
C LEU A 227 12.83 -13.72 9.15
N ARG A 228 12.42 -12.75 8.31
CA ARG A 228 13.35 -12.05 7.41
C ARG A 228 13.81 -10.71 7.96
N GLY A 229 13.15 -10.18 8.98
CA GLY A 229 13.35 -8.82 9.49
C GLY A 229 14.81 -8.48 9.81
N SER A 230 15.56 -9.37 10.45
CA SER A 230 16.97 -9.13 10.79
C SER A 230 17.89 -8.99 9.58
N SER A 231 17.56 -9.66 8.47
CA SER A 231 18.32 -9.58 7.21
C SER A 231 17.92 -8.40 6.33
N LEU A 232 16.66 -7.98 6.42
CA LEU A 232 16.07 -6.98 5.53
C LEU A 232 16.15 -5.56 6.08
N PHE A 233 16.17 -5.42 7.41
CA PHE A 233 16.30 -4.13 8.09
C PHE A 233 17.69 -4.03 8.70
N ALA A 234 18.67 -3.68 7.86
CA ALA A 234 20.04 -3.51 8.30
C ALA A 234 20.14 -2.40 9.37
N GLU A 235 20.94 -2.64 10.39
CA GLU A 235 21.38 -1.59 11.30
C GLU A 235 22.43 -0.74 10.58
N GLY A 236 22.21 0.57 10.55
CA GLY A 236 23.05 1.50 9.82
C GLY A 236 22.77 2.94 10.23
N PRO A 237 23.61 3.90 9.80
CA PRO A 237 23.37 5.30 10.07
C PRO A 237 22.05 5.74 9.43
N ALA A 238 21.23 6.43 10.19
CA ALA A 238 19.96 6.94 9.67
C ALA A 238 20.21 8.00 8.60
N VAL A 239 19.43 7.97 7.52
CA VAL A 239 19.54 8.87 6.38
C VAL A 239 18.46 9.94 6.39
N THR A 240 18.79 11.12 5.86
CA THR A 240 17.80 12.14 5.52
C THR A 240 17.38 11.94 4.05
N PRO A 241 16.12 11.54 3.78
CA PRO A 241 15.61 11.43 2.43
C PRO A 241 15.69 12.77 1.70
N ARG A 242 15.98 12.73 0.40
CA ARG A 242 16.01 13.91 -0.46
C ARG A 242 15.03 13.68 -1.61
N PRO A 243 14.26 14.70 -2.03
CA PRO A 243 13.45 14.61 -3.24
C PRO A 243 14.30 14.19 -4.44
N ALA A 244 13.70 13.44 -5.36
CA ALA A 244 14.32 13.19 -6.65
C ALA A 244 14.47 14.54 -7.37
N ALA A 245 15.72 14.96 -7.64
CA ALA A 245 16.01 16.29 -8.19
C ALA A 245 15.29 16.54 -9.52
N ARG A 246 15.15 15.48 -10.32
CA ARG A 246 14.24 15.28 -11.46
C ARG A 246 14.15 13.78 -11.68
N LEU A 247 12.94 13.26 -11.91
CA LEU A 247 12.82 11.92 -12.47
C LEU A 247 13.41 11.94 -13.89
N GLY A 248 14.46 11.17 -14.14
CA GLY A 248 15.04 11.06 -15.49
C GLY A 248 14.02 10.46 -16.46
N ALA A 249 14.10 10.74 -17.76
CA ALA A 249 13.12 10.19 -18.73
C ALA A 249 13.03 8.65 -18.70
N ASP A 250 14.09 7.98 -18.22
CA ASP A 250 14.28 6.54 -18.28
C ASP A 250 14.23 5.85 -16.90
N TRP A 251 13.71 6.52 -15.86
CA TRP A 251 13.74 5.97 -14.49
C TRP A 251 13.00 4.63 -14.33
N LEU A 252 12.05 4.36 -15.23
CA LEU A 252 11.39 3.06 -15.36
C LEU A 252 11.71 2.40 -16.70
N ALA A 253 12.96 2.47 -17.18
CA ALA A 253 13.37 1.82 -18.42
C ALA A 253 13.46 0.28 -18.29
N PRO A 254 13.11 -0.47 -19.36
CA PRO A 254 12.46 0.00 -20.60
C PRO A 254 11.06 0.56 -20.33
N ALA A 255 10.65 1.57 -21.12
CA ALA A 255 9.42 2.33 -20.89
C ALA A 255 8.20 1.40 -20.69
N PRO A 256 7.41 1.59 -19.62
CA PRO A 256 6.28 0.71 -19.33
C PRO A 256 5.17 0.89 -20.36
N ARG A 257 4.37 -0.16 -20.51
CA ARG A 257 3.08 -0.02 -21.18
C ARG A 257 2.09 0.66 -20.23
N MET A 258 1.64 1.85 -20.62
CA MET A 258 0.58 2.59 -19.93
C MET A 258 -0.75 2.41 -20.64
N GLN A 259 -1.80 2.11 -19.89
CA GLN A 259 -3.14 1.91 -20.42
C GLN A 259 -4.19 2.50 -19.49
N GLU A 260 -5.09 3.33 -20.02
CA GLU A 260 -6.31 3.72 -19.32
C GLU A 260 -7.34 2.59 -19.41
N LEU A 261 -7.81 2.10 -18.27
CA LEU A 261 -8.81 1.03 -18.17
C LEU A 261 -10.24 1.58 -18.09
N ALA A 262 -10.42 2.77 -17.49
CA ALA A 262 -11.69 3.45 -17.36
C ALA A 262 -11.49 4.97 -17.30
N THR A 263 -12.43 5.74 -17.84
CA THR A 263 -12.35 7.21 -17.93
C THR A 263 -13.39 7.95 -17.10
N ALA A 264 -14.44 7.26 -16.63
CA ALA A 264 -15.53 7.86 -15.86
C ALA A 264 -16.15 6.85 -14.89
N PRO A 265 -16.61 7.31 -13.70
CA PRO A 265 -16.52 8.68 -13.17
C PRO A 265 -15.16 8.97 -12.49
N ILE A 266 -14.30 7.97 -12.40
CA ILE A 266 -12.92 8.04 -11.91
C ILE A 266 -12.04 7.45 -13.01
N SER A 267 -10.94 8.12 -13.35
CA SER A 267 -9.97 7.59 -14.32
C SER A 267 -9.14 6.50 -13.64
N VAL A 268 -8.98 5.35 -14.30
CA VAL A 268 -8.21 4.21 -13.79
C VAL A 268 -7.11 3.89 -14.79
N TRP A 269 -5.87 3.89 -14.33
CA TRP A 269 -4.70 3.61 -15.15
C TRP A 269 -3.97 2.37 -14.69
N LEU A 270 -3.48 1.59 -15.66
CA LEU A 270 -2.66 0.43 -15.49
C LEU A 270 -1.26 0.70 -16.07
N CYS A 271 -0.24 0.48 -15.26
CA CYS A 271 1.17 0.50 -15.63
C CYS A 271 1.72 -0.93 -15.63
N GLN A 272 2.28 -1.36 -16.76
CA GLN A 272 2.90 -2.68 -16.91
C GLN A 272 4.35 -2.51 -17.36
N PRO A 273 5.32 -2.60 -16.44
CA PRO A 273 6.74 -2.57 -16.79
C PRO A 273 7.09 -3.73 -17.71
N ASP A 274 7.93 -3.48 -18.71
CA ASP A 274 8.51 -4.53 -19.54
C ASP A 274 9.70 -5.18 -18.82
N LEU A 275 9.39 -5.79 -17.68
CA LEU A 275 10.30 -6.50 -16.80
C LEU A 275 9.65 -7.84 -16.41
N PRO A 276 10.45 -8.90 -16.20
CA PRO A 276 9.92 -10.15 -15.68
C PRO A 276 9.31 -9.92 -14.28
N ALA A 277 8.23 -10.63 -13.99
CA ALA A 277 7.68 -10.65 -12.64
C ALA A 277 8.73 -11.18 -11.65
N PRO A 278 8.82 -10.57 -10.44
CA PRO A 278 9.73 -11.05 -9.42
C PRO A 278 9.35 -12.49 -9.02
N ARG A 279 10.36 -13.34 -8.82
CA ARG A 279 10.16 -14.74 -8.45
C ARG A 279 10.22 -14.89 -6.93
N PHE A 280 9.06 -15.02 -6.31
CA PHE A 280 8.93 -15.40 -4.91
C PHE A 280 8.79 -16.93 -4.80
N THR A 281 9.56 -17.56 -3.91
CA THR A 281 9.50 -18.99 -3.64
C THR A 281 8.87 -19.26 -2.26
N ALA A 282 8.63 -20.54 -1.95
CA ALA A 282 8.15 -20.93 -0.63
C ALA A 282 9.15 -20.54 0.48
N GLU A 283 10.44 -20.52 0.16
CA GLU A 283 11.53 -20.15 1.06
C GLU A 283 11.64 -18.63 1.26
N THR A 284 11.43 -17.83 0.21
CA THR A 284 11.56 -16.37 0.31
C THR A 284 10.29 -15.69 0.82
N GLY A 285 9.14 -16.34 0.67
CA GLY A 285 7.83 -15.71 0.85
C GLY A 285 7.60 -14.54 -0.11
N SER A 286 6.50 -13.81 0.09
CA SER A 286 6.14 -12.61 -0.69
C SER A 286 5.84 -11.42 0.24
N PRO A 287 6.26 -10.19 -0.10
CA PRO A 287 5.90 -9.00 0.66
C PRO A 287 4.44 -8.55 0.38
N TYR A 288 3.76 -9.14 -0.61
CA TYR A 288 2.44 -8.73 -1.11
C TYR A 288 1.30 -9.68 -0.68
N LEU A 289 0.07 -9.14 -0.60
CA LEU A 289 -1.19 -9.84 -0.28
C LEU A 289 -1.82 -10.42 -1.53
#